data_AF-A0A7C5C886-F1
#
_entry.id   AF-A0A7C5C886-F1
#
_cell.length_a   1.000
_cell.length_b   1.000
_cell.length_c   1.000
_cell.angle_alpha   90.00
_cell.angle_beta   90.00
_cell.angle_gamma   90.00
#
_symmetry.space_group_name_H-M   'P 1'
#
loop_
_entity.id
_entity.type
_entity.pdbx_description
1 polymer ?
#
loop_
_entity_poly.entity_id
_entity_poly.type
_entity_poly.pdbx_seq_one_letter_code
_entity_poly.pdbx_strand_id
1 'polypeptide(L)'
;MAEKRKTKIITTQNKEETSRKRAVPRRHINIKESQPVDMLFHKENFYFVFAGLILIALGFLLMSGGHMPSADVWDDSLIYSPVKVFWAPLVILIGLGLNIYAIFKR
;
A
#
# COMPACT_ATOMS: atom_id res chain seq x y z
N MET A 1 64.30 75.17 2.93
CA MET A 1 63.18 75.64 2.10
C MET A 1 62.95 74.58 1.03
N ALA A 2 61.87 73.80 1.15
CA ALA A 2 61.58 72.65 0.30
C ALA A 2 60.52 73.03 -0.74
N GLU A 3 60.88 72.85 -2.02
CA GLU A 3 59.99 73.01 -3.16
C GLU A 3 59.60 71.66 -3.75
N LYS A 4 58.34 71.61 -4.19
CA LYS A 4 57.52 70.49 -4.62
C LYS A 4 58.17 69.61 -5.69
N ARG A 5 57.98 68.29 -5.56
CA ARG A 5 57.91 67.37 -6.71
C ARG A 5 56.66 66.51 -6.62
N LYS A 6 55.90 66.49 -7.72
CA LYS A 6 54.70 65.68 -7.94
C LYS A 6 55.07 64.26 -8.36
N THR A 7 54.44 63.26 -7.75
CA THR A 7 54.35 61.88 -8.28
C THR A 7 52.93 61.41 -7.95
N LYS A 8 51.99 61.45 -8.89
CA LYS A 8 51.58 60.40 -9.85
C LYS A 8 51.01 59.15 -9.15
N ILE A 9 49.77 58.83 -9.56
CA ILE A 9 49.01 57.55 -9.48
C ILE A 9 48.66 56.99 -8.10
N ILE A 10 47.41 57.26 -7.68
CA ILE A 10 46.68 56.41 -6.74
C ILE A 10 45.92 55.40 -7.60
N THR A 11 46.61 54.34 -8.02
CA THR A 11 45.94 53.12 -8.47
C THR A 11 45.36 52.48 -7.22
N THR A 12 44.03 52.52 -7.09
CA THR A 12 43.28 51.82 -6.06
C THR A 12 43.75 50.37 -6.02
N GLN A 13 44.52 50.02 -4.98
CA GLN A 13 44.80 48.65 -4.66
C GLN A 13 43.47 48.00 -4.26
N ASN A 14 42.87 47.26 -5.19
CA ASN A 14 41.81 46.30 -4.90
C ASN A 14 42.46 45.12 -4.16
N LYS A 15 42.73 45.37 -2.89
CA LYS A 15 43.08 44.39 -1.87
C LYS A 15 41.77 44.01 -1.22
N GLU A 16 41.25 42.85 -1.61
CA GLU A 16 40.63 41.85 -0.74
C GLU A 16 39.94 40.81 -1.61
N GLU A 17 40.70 39.74 -1.84
CA GLU A 17 40.19 38.43 -2.18
C GLU A 17 38.91 38.11 -1.39
N THR A 18 37.96 37.49 -2.09
CA THR A 18 37.13 36.44 -1.48
C THR A 18 36.30 36.87 -0.27
N SER A 19 35.40 37.84 -0.50
CA SER A 19 34.14 37.85 0.25
C SER A 19 33.42 36.54 -0.05
N ARG A 20 33.65 35.60 0.87
CA ARG A 20 33.12 34.26 1.01
C ARG A 20 31.70 34.22 0.46
N LYS A 21 31.54 33.74 -0.78
CA LYS A 21 30.31 33.05 -1.16
C LYS A 21 30.20 31.93 -0.14
N ARG A 22 29.38 32.14 0.89
CA ARG A 22 29.03 31.08 1.85
C ARG A 22 28.48 29.97 0.98
N ALA A 23 29.30 28.96 0.75
CA ALA A 23 28.86 27.70 0.19
C ALA A 23 27.81 27.22 1.18
N VAL A 24 26.54 27.41 0.83
CA VAL A 24 25.45 26.75 1.53
C VAL A 24 25.83 25.28 1.48
N PRO A 25 26.00 24.59 2.63
CA PRO A 25 26.30 23.18 2.60
C PRO A 25 25.15 22.53 1.84
N ARG A 26 25.42 22.06 0.62
CA ARG A 26 24.50 21.20 -0.12
C ARG A 26 24.41 19.95 0.72
N ARG A 27 23.37 19.90 1.56
CA ARG A 27 23.00 18.73 2.34
C ARG A 27 22.77 17.64 1.31
N HIS A 28 23.74 16.74 1.19
CA HIS A 28 23.55 15.50 0.47
C HIS A 28 22.47 14.78 1.26
N ILE A 29 21.25 14.74 0.72
CA ILE A 29 20.21 13.89 1.28
C ILE A 29 20.68 12.49 0.95
N ASN A 30 21.32 11.83 1.92
CA ASN A 30 21.56 10.40 1.85
C ASN A 30 20.17 9.78 2.02
N ILE A 31 19.47 9.59 0.90
CA ILE A 31 18.22 8.83 0.86
C ILE A 31 18.67 7.41 1.17
N LYS A 32 18.57 7.03 2.45
CA LYS A 32 18.77 5.65 2.88
C LYS A 32 17.85 4.81 1.99
N GLU A 33 18.48 3.93 1.22
CA GLU A 33 17.82 2.97 0.35
C GLU A 33 16.70 2.31 1.16
N SER A 34 15.46 2.56 0.72
CA SER A 34 14.25 2.03 1.35
C SER A 34 14.41 0.53 1.42
N GLN A 35 14.57 0.01 2.64
CA GLN A 35 14.59 -1.42 2.89
C GLN A 35 13.44 -2.05 2.11
N PRO A 36 13.67 -3.15 1.36
CA PRO A 36 12.58 -3.80 0.66
C PRO A 36 11.51 -4.08 1.70
N VAL A 37 10.34 -3.48 1.50
CA VAL A 37 9.20 -3.73 2.37
C VAL A 37 8.91 -5.20 2.15
N ASP A 38 9.20 -6.04 3.15
CA ASP A 38 8.88 -7.47 3.11
C ASP A 38 7.35 -7.56 3.05
N MET A 39 6.84 -7.62 1.81
CA MET A 39 5.43 -7.79 1.55
C MET A 39 5.07 -9.18 2.08
N LEU A 40 4.21 -9.22 3.09
CA LEU A 40 3.66 -10.47 3.63
C LEU A 40 2.94 -11.31 2.56
N PHE A 41 2.62 -10.69 1.42
CA PHE A 41 1.94 -11.30 0.30
C PHE A 41 2.76 -11.18 -0.97
N HIS A 42 3.15 -12.33 -1.54
CA HIS A 42 3.57 -12.37 -2.93
C HIS A 42 2.38 -12.06 -3.85
N LYS A 43 2.67 -11.44 -4.99
CA LYS A 43 1.70 -11.04 -6.02
C LYS A 43 0.77 -12.20 -6.42
N GLU A 44 1.34 -13.40 -6.46
CA GLU A 44 0.65 -14.64 -6.83
C GLU A 44 -0.35 -15.09 -5.76
N ASN A 45 -0.03 -14.90 -4.48
CA ASN A 45 -0.88 -15.29 -3.36
C ASN A 45 -2.14 -14.41 -3.26
N PHE A 46 -2.06 -13.18 -3.78
CA PHE A 46 -3.21 -12.30 -3.88
C PHE A 46 -4.33 -12.89 -4.76
N TYR A 47 -3.99 -13.60 -5.83
CA TYR A 47 -4.99 -14.26 -6.67
C TYR A 47 -5.71 -15.40 -5.92
N PHE A 48 -5.00 -16.14 -5.08
CA PHE A 48 -5.60 -17.20 -4.26
C PHE A 48 -6.53 -16.64 -3.18
N VAL A 49 -6.15 -15.53 -2.54
CA VAL A 49 -7.02 -14.81 -1.59
C VAL A 49 -8.29 -14.33 -2.29
N PHE A 50 -8.15 -13.71 -3.47
CA PHE A 50 -9.29 -13.25 -4.25
C PHE A 50 -10.23 -14.38 -4.66
N ALA A 51 -9.69 -15.51 -5.11
CA ALA A 51 -10.48 -16.70 -5.42
C ALA A 51 -11.23 -17.22 -4.19
N GLY A 52 -10.57 -17.28 -3.02
CA GLY A 52 -11.21 -17.67 -1.77
C GLY A 52 -12.34 -16.72 -1.35
N LEU A 53 -12.16 -15.42 -1.58
CA LEU A 53 -13.19 -14.41 -1.31
C LEU A 53 -14.44 -14.62 -2.19
N ILE A 54 -14.25 -14.94 -3.47
CA ILE A 54 -15.35 -15.27 -4.40
C ILE A 54 -16.10 -16.51 -3.92
N LEU A 55 -15.40 -17.55 -3.47
CA LEU A 55 -16.04 -18.76 -2.93
C LEU A 55 -16.89 -18.45 -1.70
N ILE A 56 -16.39 -17.63 -0.78
CA ILE A 56 -17.14 -17.21 0.41
C ILE A 56 -18.39 -16.41 0.01
N ALA A 57 -18.24 -15.46 -0.91
CA ALA A 57 -19.37 -14.68 -1.42
C ALA A 57 -20.42 -15.58 -2.10
N LEU A 58 -19.99 -16.58 -2.87
CA LEU A 58 -20.88 -17.55 -3.50
C LEU A 58 -21.63 -18.41 -2.47
N GLY A 59 -20.96 -18.83 -1.39
CA GLY A 59 -21.58 -19.57 -0.29
C GLY A 59 -22.66 -18.76 0.43
N PHE A 60 -22.38 -17.48 0.71
CA PHE A 60 -23.39 -16.58 1.27
C PHE A 60 -24.55 -16.31 0.31
N LEU A 61 -24.26 -16.17 -0.99
CA LEU A 61 -25.29 -16.00 -2.01
C LEU A 61 -26.23 -17.22 -2.05
N LEU A 62 -25.69 -18.42 -1.90
CA LEU A 62 -26.47 -19.67 -1.81
C LEU A 62 -27.43 -19.69 -0.60
N MET A 63 -27.07 -19.07 0.54
CA MET A 63 -27.93 -18.93 1.72
C MET A 63 -29.05 -17.89 1.54
N SER A 64 -28.91 -16.92 0.64
CA SER A 64 -29.85 -15.77 0.49
C SER A 64 -31.27 -16.14 0.03
N GLY A 65 -31.52 -17.38 -0.42
CA GLY A 65 -32.75 -17.77 -1.10
C GLY A 65 -33.89 -18.33 -0.23
N GLY A 66 -33.95 -18.07 1.08
CA GLY A 66 -34.92 -18.67 2.02
C GLY A 66 -36.21 -17.88 2.27
N HIS A 67 -36.59 -16.98 1.36
CA HIS A 67 -37.72 -16.07 1.60
C HIS A 67 -39.06 -16.77 1.38
N MET A 68 -39.93 -16.69 2.39
CA MET A 68 -41.31 -17.20 2.37
C MET A 68 -42.20 -16.18 1.61
N PRO A 69 -43.00 -16.59 0.61
CA PRO A 69 -43.83 -15.66 -0.15
C PRO A 69 -45.03 -15.10 0.66
N SER A 70 -45.48 -15.80 1.70
CA SER A 70 -46.61 -15.40 2.55
C SER A 70 -46.40 -15.91 3.98
N ALA A 71 -46.75 -15.13 5.01
CA ALA A 71 -46.60 -15.53 6.41
C ALA A 71 -47.52 -16.70 6.83
N ASP A 72 -48.60 -16.94 6.06
CA ASP A 72 -49.65 -17.91 6.37
C ASP A 72 -49.37 -19.32 5.80
N VAL A 73 -48.34 -19.49 4.96
CA VAL A 73 -48.00 -20.76 4.33
C VAL A 73 -46.56 -21.09 4.67
N TRP A 74 -46.32 -22.23 5.32
CA TRP A 74 -44.99 -22.77 5.58
C TRP A 74 -44.62 -23.80 4.51
N ASP A 75 -43.45 -23.64 3.90
CA ASP A 75 -42.90 -24.54 2.89
C ASP A 75 -41.52 -24.96 3.37
N ASP A 76 -41.46 -26.18 3.91
CA ASP A 76 -40.25 -26.71 4.51
C ASP A 76 -39.10 -26.89 3.54
N SER A 77 -39.40 -27.03 2.25
CA SER A 77 -38.40 -27.22 1.23
C SER A 77 -37.54 -25.97 0.99
N LEU A 78 -38.09 -24.78 1.21
CA LEU A 78 -37.42 -23.51 0.98
C LEU A 78 -36.35 -23.20 2.05
N ILE A 79 -36.60 -23.61 3.29
CA ILE A 79 -35.74 -23.32 4.45
C ILE A 79 -34.79 -24.49 4.72
N TYR A 80 -35.29 -25.73 4.74
CA TYR A 80 -34.51 -26.93 5.04
C TYR A 80 -33.91 -27.59 3.79
N SER A 81 -33.67 -26.82 2.73
CA SER A 81 -32.99 -27.35 1.55
C SER A 81 -31.59 -27.86 1.93
N PRO A 82 -31.22 -29.10 1.55
CA PRO A 82 -29.91 -29.67 1.85
C PRO A 82 -28.76 -28.83 1.26
N VAL A 83 -29.05 -28.05 0.21
CA VAL A 83 -28.10 -27.11 -0.39
C VAL A 83 -27.70 -26.01 0.60
N LYS A 84 -28.63 -25.50 1.41
CA LYS A 84 -28.36 -24.41 2.35
C LYS A 84 -27.81 -24.92 3.68
N VAL A 85 -28.29 -26.07 4.13
CA VAL A 85 -27.89 -26.65 5.43
C VAL A 85 -26.49 -27.25 5.36
N PHE A 86 -26.10 -27.84 4.23
CA PHE A 86 -24.82 -28.54 4.11
C PHE A 86 -23.88 -27.90 3.08
N TRP A 87 -24.35 -27.71 1.84
CA TRP A 87 -23.47 -27.28 0.75
C TRP A 87 -22.99 -25.83 0.92
N ALA A 88 -23.85 -24.92 1.34
CA ALA A 88 -23.47 -23.52 1.52
C ALA A 88 -22.40 -23.34 2.62
N PRO A 89 -22.54 -23.92 3.84
CA PRO A 89 -21.49 -23.89 4.86
C PRO A 89 -20.19 -24.54 4.41
N LEU A 90 -20.28 -25.66 3.66
CA LEU A 90 -19.12 -26.36 3.15
C LEU A 90 -18.31 -25.49 2.17
N VAL A 91 -18.98 -24.80 1.26
CA VAL A 91 -18.33 -23.88 0.30
C VAL A 91 -17.62 -22.74 1.02
N ILE A 92 -18.24 -22.17 2.06
CA ILE A 92 -17.62 -21.14 2.89
C ILE A 92 -16.37 -21.68 3.61
N LEU A 93 -16.44 -22.90 4.15
CA LEU A 93 -15.29 -23.55 4.79
C LEU A 93 -14.12 -23.75 3.82
N ILE A 94 -14.41 -24.19 2.60
CA ILE A 94 -13.40 -24.36 1.55
C ILE A 94 -12.79 -23.01 1.17
N GLY A 95 -13.61 -21.96 1.02
CA GLY A 95 -13.13 -20.61 0.73
C GLY A 95 -12.23 -20.03 1.84
N LEU A 96 -12.58 -20.26 3.11
CA LEU A 96 -11.75 -19.90 4.26
C LEU A 96 -10.45 -20.73 4.30
N GLY A 97 -10.53 -22.04 4.06
CA GLY A 97 -9.36 -22.91 3.98
C GLY A 97 -8.39 -22.50 2.88
N LEU A 98 -8.91 -22.12 1.70
CA LEU A 98 -8.10 -21.60 0.59
C LEU A 98 -7.41 -20.28 0.96
N ASN A 99 -8.09 -19.38 1.66
CA ASN A 99 -7.48 -18.13 2.15
C ASN A 99 -6.35 -18.42 3.16
N ILE A 100 -6.58 -19.32 4.11
CA ILE A 100 -5.55 -19.74 5.07
C ILE A 100 -4.35 -20.29 4.32
N TYR A 101 -4.56 -21.22 3.38
CA TYR A 101 -3.50 -21.76 2.55
C TYR A 101 -2.77 -20.67 1.75
N ALA A 102 -3.49 -19.72 1.16
CA ALA A 102 -2.91 -18.62 0.39
C ALA A 102 -2.01 -17.70 1.23
N ILE A 103 -2.36 -17.46 2.50
CA ILE A 103 -1.58 -16.64 3.43
C ILE A 103 -0.31 -17.37 3.87
N PHE A 104 -0.41 -18.68 4.15
CA PHE A 104 0.73 -19.49 4.60
C PHE A 104 1.66 -19.90 3.45
N LYS A 105 1.12 -20.01 2.24
CA LYS A 105 1.93 -20.18 1.03
C LYS A 105 2.78 -18.93 0.89
N ARG A 106 4.09 -19.07 1.07
CA ARG A 106 5.07 -18.01 0.86
C ARG A 106 5.79 -18.22 -0.46
#